data_AF-A0A9R0X976-F1
#
_entry.id   AF-A0A9R0X976-F1
#
_cell.length_a   1.000
_cell.length_b   1.000
_cell.length_c   1.000
_cell.angle_alpha   90.00
_cell.angle_beta   90.00
_cell.angle_gamma   90.00
#
_symmetry.space_group_name_H-M   'P 1'
#
loop_
_entity.id
_entity.type
_entity.pdbx_description
1 polymer ?
#
loop_
_entity_poly.entity_id
_entity_poly.type
_entity_poly.pdbx_seq_one_letter_code
_entity_poly.pdbx_strand_id
1 'polypeptide(L)'
;MQKLVKGNVPGESSGGENTKHHPLLLQLIAKEANCEVDEICDFELQLCDTQPSVVAGAMKEFIFSGRLDNLCMSFCSLKVCLSI
;
A
#
# COMPACT_ATOMS: atom_id res chain seq x y z
N MET A 1 6.34 -29.98 6.96
CA MET A 1 7.72 -29.84 6.44
C MET A 1 7.94 -28.38 6.07
N GLN A 2 8.58 -27.63 6.95
CA GLN A 2 9.02 -26.25 6.69
C GLN A 2 10.07 -26.32 5.58
N LYS A 3 9.79 -25.75 4.40
CA LYS A 3 10.84 -25.47 3.42
C LYS A 3 11.43 -24.11 3.74
N LEU A 4 12.70 -24.20 4.13
CA LEU A 4 13.67 -23.16 4.43
C LEU A 4 13.63 -22.03 3.38
N VAL A 5 13.02 -20.90 3.73
CA VAL A 5 13.35 -19.62 3.10
C VAL A 5 14.74 -19.25 3.62
N LYS A 6 15.76 -19.34 2.76
CA LYS A 6 17.10 -18.81 3.06
C LYS A 6 16.95 -17.32 3.32
N GLY A 7 17.10 -16.92 4.58
CA GLY A 7 17.22 -15.53 4.98
C GLY A 7 18.45 -14.92 4.31
N ASN A 8 18.21 -14.01 3.37
CA ASN A 8 19.21 -13.04 2.99
C ASN A 8 19.06 -11.89 3.98
N VAL A 9 19.84 -11.94 5.06
CA VAL A 9 19.97 -10.81 6.00
C VAL A 9 21.00 -9.88 5.38
N PRO A 10 20.61 -8.70 4.84
CA PRO A 10 21.59 -7.66 4.53
C PRO A 10 22.14 -7.12 5.84
N GLY A 11 23.43 -6.78 5.83
CA GLY A 11 24.27 -6.60 7.00
C GLY A 11 23.79 -5.61 8.04
N GLU A 12 24.38 -5.75 9.23
CA GLU A 12 24.26 -4.86 10.38
C GLU A 12 24.54 -3.41 9.95
N SER A 13 23.49 -2.59 9.91
CA SER A 13 23.60 -1.15 10.04
C SER A 13 23.35 -0.77 11.49
N SER A 14 24.33 -0.10 12.08
CA SER A 14 24.32 0.40 13.44
C SER A 14 23.34 1.59 13.55
N GLY A 15 22.12 1.33 14.01
CA GLY A 15 21.14 2.38 14.24
C GLY A 15 19.83 1.87 14.85
N GLY A 16 19.81 1.65 16.17
CA GLY A 16 18.60 1.47 16.99
C GLY A 16 17.62 0.38 16.53
N GLU A 17 17.60 -0.77 17.21
CA GLU A 17 16.61 -1.81 16.96
C GLU A 17 15.17 -1.23 17.01
N ASN A 18 14.58 -0.96 15.85
CA ASN A 18 13.19 -0.52 15.72
C ASN A 18 12.27 -1.72 16.00
N THR A 19 12.22 -2.13 17.27
CA THR A 19 11.41 -3.25 17.79
C THR A 19 9.90 -3.01 17.69
N LYS A 20 9.48 -1.80 17.30
CA LYS A 20 8.07 -1.40 17.19
C LYS A 20 7.35 -2.07 16.02
N HIS A 21 8.07 -2.42 14.95
CA HIS A 21 7.48 -2.94 13.72
C HIS A 21 8.19 -4.21 13.23
N HIS A 22 7.43 -5.08 12.57
CA HIS A 22 7.97 -6.35 12.07
C HIS A 22 9.02 -6.08 10.96
N PRO A 23 10.24 -6.67 11.02
CA PRO A 23 11.33 -6.35 10.09
C PRO A 23 10.96 -6.51 8.60
N LEU A 24 10.15 -7.52 8.27
CA LEU A 24 9.66 -7.71 6.89
C LEU A 24 8.82 -6.54 6.39
N LEU A 25 8.00 -5.93 7.25
CA LEU A 25 7.19 -4.77 6.87
C LEU A 25 8.08 -3.57 6.56
N LEU A 26 9.08 -3.31 7.41
CA LEU A 26 10.04 -2.23 7.20
C LEU A 26 10.83 -2.41 5.90
N GLN A 27 11.28 -3.64 5.61
CA GLN A 27 11.95 -3.95 4.34
C GLN A 27 11.05 -3.75 3.12
N LEU A 28 9.77 -4.09 3.21
CA LEU A 28 8.81 -3.86 2.12
C LEU A 28 8.60 -2.36 1.85
N ILE A 29 8.45 -1.56 2.91
CA ILE A 29 8.30 -0.11 2.80
C ILE A 29 9.56 0.53 2.24
N ALA A 30 10.73 0.20 2.78
CA ALA A 30 12.03 0.70 2.33
C ALA A 30 12.25 0.42 0.84
N LYS A 31 11.93 -0.80 0.40
CA LYS A 31 12.02 -1.21 -1.00
C LYS A 31 11.09 -0.40 -1.91
N GLU A 32 9.84 -0.19 -1.50
CA GLU A 32 8.86 0.56 -2.31
C GLU A 32 9.19 2.06 -2.34
N ALA A 33 9.70 2.62 -1.24
CA ALA A 33 10.14 4.01 -1.12
C ALA A 33 11.54 4.28 -1.71
N ASN A 34 12.27 3.22 -2.09
CA ASN A 34 13.65 3.28 -2.59
C ASN A 34 14.62 4.01 -1.64
N CYS A 35 14.56 3.66 -0.35
CA CYS A 35 15.45 4.14 0.71
C CYS A 35 15.95 2.97 1.57
N GLU A 36 16.89 3.24 2.47
CA GLU A 36 17.31 2.27 3.49
C GLU A 36 16.31 2.23 4.67
N VAL A 37 16.27 1.12 5.41
CA VAL A 37 15.34 0.94 6.54
C VAL A 37 15.57 1.99 7.64
N ASP A 38 16.82 2.37 7.85
CA ASP A 38 17.21 3.37 8.86
C ASP A 38 16.83 4.81 8.48
N GLU A 39 16.47 5.05 7.22
CA GLU A 39 16.01 6.36 6.74
C GLU A 39 14.49 6.57 6.94
N ILE A 40 13.77 5.52 7.36
CA ILE A 40 12.33 5.60 7.63
C ILE A 40 12.10 6.30 8.97
N CYS A 41 11.61 7.54 8.94
CA CYS A 41 11.26 8.30 10.14
C CYS A 41 9.95 7.81 10.79
N ASP A 42 8.86 7.78 10.03
CA ASP A 42 7.52 7.37 10.47
C ASP A 42 6.63 7.06 9.23
N PHE A 43 5.53 6.35 9.42
CA PHE A 43 4.55 6.07 8.37
C PHE A 43 3.13 5.89 8.90
N GLU A 44 2.15 6.34 8.12
CA GLU A 44 0.73 6.00 8.31
C GLU A 44 0.28 5.14 7.12
N LEU A 45 -0.13 3.90 7.40
CA LEU A 45 -0.56 2.95 6.38
C LEU A 45 -2.04 2.60 6.55
N GLN A 46 -2.77 2.64 5.44
CA GLN A 46 -4.15 2.17 5.36
C GLN A 46 -4.20 0.92 4.50
N LEU A 47 -4.66 -0.19 5.08
CA LEU A 47 -4.87 -1.43 4.32
C LEU A 47 -6.09 -1.26 3.42
N CYS A 48 -5.93 -1.60 2.15
CA CYS A 48 -7.01 -1.65 1.18
C CYS A 48 -7.08 -3.02 0.53
N ASP A 49 -8.26 -3.33 -0.01
CA ASP A 49 -8.42 -4.51 -0.84
C ASP A 49 -7.59 -4.35 -2.12
N THR A 50 -6.83 -5.39 -2.47
CA THR A 50 -6.01 -5.45 -3.69
C THR A 50 -6.84 -5.80 -4.94
N GLN A 51 -8.09 -6.18 -4.77
CA GLN A 51 -8.98 -6.48 -5.90
C GLN A 51 -9.21 -5.23 -6.76
N PRO A 52 -8.90 -5.28 -8.07
CA PRO A 52 -9.11 -4.13 -8.95
C PRO A 52 -10.59 -3.83 -9.14
N SER A 53 -10.91 -2.56 -9.35
CA SER A 53 -12.26 -2.11 -9.68
C SER A 53 -12.72 -2.67 -11.03
N VAL A 54 -13.99 -3.04 -11.13
CA VAL A 54 -14.57 -3.61 -12.35
C VAL A 54 -15.97 -3.05 -12.64
N VAL A 55 -16.33 -3.01 -13.92
CA VAL A 55 -17.72 -2.80 -14.34
C VAL A 55 -18.43 -4.15 -14.33
N ALA A 56 -19.56 -4.23 -13.64
CA ALA A 56 -20.27 -5.48 -13.35
C ALA A 56 -21.78 -5.32 -13.53
N GLY A 57 -22.52 -6.41 -13.31
CA GLY A 57 -23.95 -6.51 -13.64
C GLY A 57 -24.16 -7.18 -14.99
N ALA A 58 -25.35 -7.75 -15.20
CA ALA A 58 -25.68 -8.48 -16.44
C ALA A 58 -25.63 -7.56 -17.66
N MET A 59 -25.91 -6.27 -17.46
CA MET A 59 -25.91 -5.23 -18.46
C MET A 59 -24.74 -4.25 -18.29
N LYS A 60 -23.74 -4.58 -17.45
CA LYS A 60 -22.62 -3.69 -17.10
C LYS A 60 -23.08 -2.38 -16.46
N GLU A 61 -24.14 -2.44 -15.66
CA GLU A 61 -24.81 -1.30 -15.05
C GLU A 61 -24.22 -0.85 -13.70
N PHE A 62 -23.30 -1.62 -13.12
CA PHE A 62 -22.70 -1.35 -11.81
C PHE A 62 -21.19 -1.15 -11.88
N ILE A 63 -20.66 -0.39 -10.92
CA ILE A 63 -19.23 -0.27 -10.65
C ILE A 63 -18.96 -0.97 -9.32
N PHE A 64 -18.17 -2.04 -9.36
CA PHE A 64 -17.67 -2.70 -8.16
C PHE A 64 -16.27 -2.18 -7.89
N SER A 65 -16.12 -1.46 -6.78
CA SER A 65 -14.86 -0.89 -6.34
C SER A 65 -14.87 -0.72 -4.84
N GLY A 66 -13.71 -0.92 -4.20
CA GLY A 66 -13.51 -0.50 -2.83
C GLY A 66 -13.56 1.04 -2.70
N ARG A 67 -13.82 1.50 -1.47
CA ARG A 67 -13.67 2.92 -1.05
C ARG A 67 -14.53 3.94 -1.83
N LEU A 68 -15.63 3.52 -2.45
CA LEU A 68 -16.49 4.40 -3.24
C LEU A 68 -17.06 5.57 -2.43
N ASP A 69 -17.49 5.32 -1.19
CA ASP A 69 -17.87 6.38 -0.27
C ASP A 69 -16.62 6.91 0.48
N ASN A 70 -16.20 8.15 0.35
CA ASN A 70 -16.74 9.25 -0.48
C ASN A 70 -15.87 9.55 -1.73
N LEU A 71 -14.92 8.67 -2.05
CA LEU A 71 -13.91 8.93 -3.08
C LEU A 71 -14.53 9.16 -4.47
N CYS A 72 -15.64 8.48 -4.78
CA CYS A 72 -16.33 8.63 -6.06
C CYS A 72 -16.90 10.04 -6.25
N MET A 73 -17.53 10.63 -5.22
CA MET A 73 -18.13 11.96 -5.36
C MET A 73 -17.06 13.05 -5.40
N SER A 74 -15.99 12.90 -4.59
CA SER A 74 -14.84 13.80 -4.63
C SER A 74 -14.17 13.80 -6.00
N PHE A 75 -13.97 12.63 -6.62
CA PHE A 75 -13.43 12.53 -7.96
C PHE A 75 -14.32 13.22 -9.00
N CYS A 76 -15.64 12.97 -8.99
CA CYS A 76 -16.56 13.62 -9.92
C CYS A 76 -16.54 15.14 -9.78
N SER A 77 -16.48 15.65 -8.54
CA SER A 77 -16.40 17.09 -8.26
C SER A 77 -15.14 17.73 -8.82
N LEU A 78 -13.97 17.10 -8.60
CA LEU A 78 -12.68 17.57 -9.13
C LEU A 78 -12.64 17.53 -10.66
N LYS A 79 -13.17 16.46 -11.26
CA LYS A 79 -13.20 16.31 -12.72
C LYS A 79 -14.00 17.44 -13.38
N VAL A 80 -15.14 17.82 -12.81
CA VAL A 80 -15.93 18.96 -13.30
C VAL A 80 -15.13 20.26 -13.16
N CYS A 81 -14.50 20.49 -12.01
CA CYS A 81 -13.70 21.69 -11.76
C CYS A 81 -12.52 21.85 -12.75
N LEU A 82 -11.87 20.75 -13.16
CA LEU A 82 -10.73 20.79 -14.07
C LEU A 82 -11.13 20.83 -15.56
N SER A 83 -12.37 20.49 -15.90
CA SER A 83 -12.85 20.46 -17.29
C SER A 83 -13.50 21.78 -17.73
N ILE A 84 -13.54 22.78 -16.86
CA ILE A 84 -13.96 24.16 -17.14
C ILE A 84 -12.70 24.99 -17.39
#